data_AF-A0A804Q768-F1
#
_entry.id   AF-A0A804Q768-F1
#
_cell.length_a   1.000
_cell.length_b   1.000
_cell.length_c   1.000
_cell.angle_alpha   90.00
_cell.angle_beta   90.00
_cell.angle_gamma   90.00
#
_symmetry.space_group_name_H-M   'P 1'
#
loop_
_entity.id
_entity.type
_entity.pdbx_description
1 polymer ?
#
loop_
_entity_poly.entity_id
_entity_poly.type
_entity_poly.pdbx_seq_one_letter_code
_entity_poly.pdbx_strand_id
1 'polypeptide(L)'
;MESPPDQAAAAAARQDKEQRDYRLIAKAVDEAYRAVECDGGGYPFGAVVVHGGGDDEVVSSSHNSVRKDADPSAHAEVTAIRQACKKLGKTSLAGCEIYTSCEPCPMCLGLIRLAKIKSELKVTTVCNDVYRRWCTEPSRRSPLPPGSTASSQRSSESTTRNPAWR
;
A
#
# COMPACT_ATOMS: atom_id res chain seq x y z
N MET A 1 -18.74 -13.78 -37.58
CA MET A 1 -19.68 -13.43 -36.50
C MET A 1 -19.45 -14.44 -35.39
N GLU A 2 -18.73 -14.06 -34.34
CA GLU A 2 -18.59 -14.91 -33.14
C GLU A 2 -19.96 -15.06 -32.47
N SER A 3 -20.23 -16.25 -31.93
CA SER A 3 -21.55 -16.68 -31.47
C SER A 3 -21.94 -16.05 -30.11
N PRO A 4 -23.23 -15.81 -29.83
CA PRO A 4 -23.73 -15.22 -28.57
C PRO A 4 -23.28 -15.87 -27.23
N PRO A 5 -23.08 -17.20 -27.09
CA PRO A 5 -22.68 -17.79 -25.81
C PRO A 5 -21.25 -17.45 -25.38
N ASP A 6 -20.33 -17.19 -26.30
CA ASP A 6 -18.94 -16.84 -25.98
C ASP A 6 -18.84 -15.45 -25.33
N GLN A 7 -19.74 -14.53 -25.69
CA GLN A 7 -19.77 -13.18 -25.11
C GLN A 7 -20.30 -13.18 -23.67
N ALA A 8 -21.28 -14.04 -23.36
CA ALA A 8 -21.83 -14.18 -22.01
C ALA A 8 -20.80 -14.77 -21.02
N ALA A 9 -20.04 -15.79 -21.45
CA ALA A 9 -18.97 -16.38 -20.65
C ALA A 9 -17.84 -15.38 -20.39
N ALA A 10 -17.45 -14.60 -21.39
CA ALA A 10 -16.45 -13.53 -21.22
C ALA A 10 -16.92 -12.41 -20.28
N ALA A 11 -18.21 -12.06 -20.30
CA ALA A 11 -18.80 -11.08 -19.38
C ALA A 11 -18.82 -11.58 -17.93
N ALA A 12 -19.20 -12.85 -17.70
CA ALA A 12 -19.19 -13.46 -16.37
C ALA A 12 -17.76 -13.50 -15.78
N ALA A 13 -16.77 -13.91 -16.59
CA ALA A 13 -15.37 -13.92 -16.16
C ALA A 13 -14.83 -12.52 -15.81
N ARG A 14 -15.32 -11.46 -16.49
CA ARG A 14 -15.01 -10.07 -16.13
C ARG A 14 -15.64 -9.68 -14.79
N GLN A 15 -16.90 -10.02 -14.57
CA GLN A 15 -17.60 -9.74 -13.31
C GLN A 15 -16.93 -10.45 -12.12
N ASP A 16 -16.53 -11.71 -12.29
CA ASP A 16 -15.81 -12.46 -11.25
C ASP A 16 -14.45 -11.82 -10.91
N LYS A 17 -13.72 -11.36 -11.94
CA LYS A 17 -12.46 -10.61 -11.75
C LYS A 17 -12.68 -9.29 -11.01
N GLU A 18 -13.72 -8.52 -11.37
CA GLU A 18 -14.05 -7.26 -10.69
C GLU A 18 -14.45 -7.50 -9.22
N GLN A 19 -15.27 -8.51 -8.96
CA GLN A 19 -15.70 -8.87 -7.60
C GLN A 19 -14.51 -9.34 -6.74
N ARG A 20 -13.58 -10.09 -7.33
CA ARG A 20 -12.30 -10.45 -6.71
C ARG A 20 -11.46 -9.22 -6.40
N ASP A 21 -11.25 -8.36 -7.38
CA ASP A 21 -10.44 -7.15 -7.24
C ASP A 21 -11.01 -6.28 -6.10
N TYR A 22 -12.33 -6.10 -6.06
CA TYR A 22 -13.02 -5.37 -4.99
C TYR A 22 -12.75 -5.95 -3.59
N ARG A 23 -12.75 -7.28 -3.44
CA ARG A 23 -12.44 -7.94 -2.16
C ARG A 23 -10.99 -7.71 -1.72
N LEU A 24 -10.04 -7.74 -2.66
CA LEU A 24 -8.62 -7.53 -2.37
C LEU A 24 -8.31 -6.06 -2.03
N ILE A 25 -9.00 -5.15 -2.72
CA ILE A 25 -8.98 -3.72 -2.40
C ILE A 25 -9.54 -3.46 -1.01
N ALA A 26 -10.69 -4.07 -0.66
CA ALA A 26 -11.28 -3.92 0.66
C ALA A 26 -10.29 -4.35 1.77
N LYS A 27 -9.54 -5.44 1.57
CA LYS A 27 -8.47 -5.84 2.49
C LYS A 27 -7.36 -4.79 2.62
N ALA A 28 -6.98 -4.11 1.52
CA ALA A 28 -6.01 -3.02 1.59
C ALA A 28 -6.56 -1.81 2.36
N VAL A 29 -7.86 -1.55 2.26
CA VAL A 29 -8.55 -0.52 3.05
C VAL A 29 -8.63 -0.91 4.53
N ASP A 30 -8.87 -2.17 4.86
CA ASP A 30 -8.84 -2.66 6.24
C ASP A 30 -7.45 -2.44 6.87
N GLU A 31 -6.37 -2.72 6.13
CA GLU A 31 -5.01 -2.39 6.57
C GLU A 31 -4.82 -0.87 6.79
N ALA A 32 -5.39 -0.03 5.93
CA ALA A 32 -5.36 1.42 6.13
C ALA A 32 -6.05 1.86 7.44
N TYR A 33 -7.17 1.23 7.81
CA TYR A 33 -7.80 1.45 9.12
C TYR A 33 -6.90 0.99 10.27
N ARG A 34 -6.32 -0.21 10.17
CA ARG A 34 -5.38 -0.75 11.17
C ARG A 34 -4.17 0.16 11.37
N ALA A 35 -3.69 0.82 10.30
CA ALA A 35 -2.61 1.79 10.38
C ALA A 35 -2.92 2.91 11.39
N VAL A 36 -4.15 3.40 11.37
CA VAL A 36 -4.60 4.48 12.25
C VAL A 36 -4.77 4.01 13.69
N GLU A 37 -5.28 2.80 13.87
CA GLU A 37 -5.57 2.20 15.17
C GLU A 37 -4.32 1.73 15.93
N CYS A 38 -3.23 1.41 15.23
CA CYS A 38 -1.98 0.96 15.86
C CYS A 38 -1.31 2.04 16.72
N ASP A 39 -0.76 1.64 17.87
CA ASP A 39 0.10 2.49 18.71
C ASP A 39 1.24 3.11 17.90
N GLY A 40 1.47 4.43 18.07
CA GLY A 40 2.38 5.21 17.22
C GLY A 40 1.75 5.84 15.99
N GLY A 41 0.53 5.41 15.60
CA GLY A 41 -0.31 5.96 14.56
C GLY A 41 0.36 6.05 13.18
N GLY A 42 0.09 5.11 12.28
CA GLY A 42 0.51 5.17 10.89
C GLY A 42 -0.30 6.18 10.06
N TYR A 43 0.22 6.54 8.89
CA TYR A 43 -0.63 7.17 7.88
C TYR A 43 -1.65 6.12 7.38
N PRO A 44 -2.88 6.52 7.00
CA PRO A 44 -3.97 5.60 6.65
C PRO A 44 -3.77 4.96 5.27
N PHE A 45 -2.73 4.15 5.12
CA PHE A 45 -2.37 3.48 3.89
C PHE A 45 -2.13 1.98 4.14
N GLY A 46 -2.68 1.16 3.26
CA GLY A 46 -2.57 -0.29 3.29
C GLY A 46 -2.26 -0.88 1.92
N ALA A 47 -1.63 -2.05 1.93
CA ALA A 47 -1.24 -2.78 0.73
C ALA A 47 -1.32 -4.30 0.95
N VAL A 48 -1.70 -5.02 -0.10
CA VAL A 48 -1.86 -6.48 -0.12
C VAL A 48 -1.17 -7.04 -1.38
N VAL A 49 -0.34 -8.06 -1.21
CA VAL A 49 0.27 -8.81 -2.30
C VAL A 49 -0.38 -10.19 -2.38
N VAL A 50 -0.80 -10.59 -3.58
CA VAL A 50 -1.43 -11.89 -3.85
C VAL A 50 -0.69 -12.64 -4.96
N HIS A 51 -0.81 -13.97 -4.96
CA HIS A 51 -0.30 -14.79 -6.06
C HIS A 51 -1.34 -14.86 -7.20
N GLY A 52 -1.02 -14.32 -8.37
CA GLY A 52 -1.88 -14.34 -9.55
C GLY A 52 -1.75 -15.67 -10.29
N GLY A 53 -2.55 -16.67 -9.90
CA GLY A 53 -2.48 -18.01 -10.51
C GLY A 53 -3.63 -18.97 -10.21
N GLY A 54 -4.65 -18.60 -9.43
CA GLY A 54 -5.83 -19.43 -9.20
C GLY A 54 -6.50 -19.20 -7.84
N ASP A 55 -5.75 -19.36 -6.76
CA ASP A 55 -6.33 -19.45 -5.40
C ASP A 55 -6.40 -18.12 -4.64
N ASP A 56 -6.01 -17.01 -5.27
CA ASP A 56 -6.00 -15.68 -4.66
C ASP A 56 -5.31 -15.61 -3.29
N GLU A 57 -4.28 -16.44 -3.11
CA GLU A 57 -3.57 -16.53 -1.85
C GLU A 57 -2.91 -15.19 -1.54
N VAL A 58 -3.33 -14.59 -0.42
CA VAL A 58 -2.67 -13.44 0.15
C VAL A 58 -1.29 -13.86 0.63
N VAL A 59 -0.27 -13.40 -0.09
CA VAL A 59 1.14 -13.63 0.25
C VAL A 59 1.51 -12.76 1.43
N SER A 60 1.12 -11.48 1.40
CA SER A 60 1.30 -10.52 2.49
C SER A 60 0.22 -9.44 2.49
N SER A 61 -0.10 -8.93 3.68
CA SER A 61 -0.87 -7.70 3.87
C SER A 61 -0.13 -6.83 4.88
N SER A 62 -0.11 -5.52 4.67
CA SER A 62 0.54 -4.61 5.59
C SER A 62 -0.02 -3.20 5.48
N HIS A 63 0.31 -2.39 6.49
CA HIS A 63 -0.04 -0.99 6.57
C HIS A 63 1.20 -0.12 6.79
N ASN A 64 1.04 1.18 6.59
CA ASN A 64 2.08 2.15 6.83
C ASN A 64 2.52 2.12 8.30
N SER A 65 3.83 2.02 8.52
CA SER A 65 4.44 2.00 9.85
C SER A 65 5.53 3.05 10.01
N VAL A 66 5.58 4.07 9.14
CA VAL A 66 6.63 5.12 9.15
C VAL A 66 6.87 5.72 10.53
N ARG A 67 5.78 6.10 11.23
CA ARG A 67 5.86 6.71 12.56
C ARG A 67 6.19 5.70 13.66
N LYS A 68 5.72 4.46 13.51
CA LYS A 68 5.96 3.38 14.47
C LYS A 68 7.40 2.90 14.44
N ASP A 69 7.96 2.72 13.24
CA ASP A 69 9.29 2.16 13.03
C ASP A 69 10.37 3.24 12.92
N ALA A 70 9.99 4.53 12.92
CA ALA A 70 10.87 5.66 12.65
C ALA A 70 11.67 5.50 11.34
N ASP A 71 11.05 4.89 10.33
CA ASP A 71 11.65 4.58 9.02
C ASP A 71 10.82 5.26 7.91
N PRO A 72 11.35 6.28 7.21
CA PRO A 72 10.63 6.96 6.14
C PRO A 72 10.30 6.05 4.95
N SER A 73 10.96 4.89 4.83
CA SER A 73 10.69 3.90 3.78
C SER A 73 9.59 2.89 4.15
N ALA A 74 9.10 2.89 5.40
CA ALA A 74 8.12 1.92 5.91
C ALA A 74 6.67 2.20 5.45
N HIS A 75 6.53 2.44 4.14
CA HIS A 75 5.27 2.51 3.43
C HIS A 75 4.63 1.12 3.33
N ALA A 76 3.29 1.07 3.23
CA ALA A 76 2.57 -0.19 3.17
C ALA A 76 3.04 -1.06 1.99
N GLU A 77 3.26 -0.46 0.82
CA GLU A 77 3.70 -1.18 -0.38
C GLU A 77 5.10 -1.76 -0.21
N VAL A 78 6.01 -0.99 0.40
CA VAL A 78 7.38 -1.43 0.68
C VAL A 78 7.38 -2.59 1.66
N THR A 79 6.62 -2.46 2.75
CA THR A 79 6.51 -3.51 3.77
C THR A 79 5.87 -4.78 3.20
N ALA A 80 4.80 -4.66 2.42
CA ALA A 80 4.12 -5.80 1.79
C ALA A 80 5.06 -6.55 0.83
N ILE A 81 5.80 -5.84 -0.03
CA ILE A 81 6.79 -6.42 -0.94
C ILE A 81 7.91 -7.12 -0.16
N ARG A 82 8.44 -6.46 0.87
CA ARG A 82 9.49 -7.02 1.73
C ARG A 82 9.05 -8.31 2.41
N GLN A 83 7.83 -8.34 2.93
CA GLN A 83 7.24 -9.55 3.53
C GLN A 83 7.01 -10.65 2.50
N ALA A 84 6.48 -10.31 1.32
CA ALA A 84 6.26 -11.27 0.24
C ALA A 84 7.56 -11.91 -0.25
N CYS A 85 8.60 -11.11 -0.46
CA CYS A 85 9.92 -11.60 -0.84
C CYS A 85 10.51 -12.55 0.22
N LYS A 86 10.36 -12.21 1.51
CA LYS A 86 10.78 -13.09 2.61
C LYS A 86 9.99 -14.40 2.65
N LYS A 87 8.66 -14.33 2.53
CA LYS A 87 7.78 -15.52 2.54
C LYS A 87 8.10 -16.47 1.39
N LEU A 88 8.40 -15.93 0.21
CA LEU A 88 8.67 -16.71 -1.00
C LEU A 88 10.16 -17.04 -1.21
N GLY A 89 11.06 -16.53 -0.35
CA GLY A 89 12.51 -16.76 -0.46
C GLY A 89 13.15 -16.21 -1.74
N LYS A 90 12.54 -15.20 -2.39
CA LYS A 90 13.00 -14.64 -3.66
C LYS A 90 12.75 -13.13 -3.73
N THR A 91 13.57 -12.42 -4.49
CA THR A 91 13.41 -10.96 -4.72
C THR A 91 12.48 -10.62 -5.86
N SER A 92 12.20 -11.58 -6.75
CA SER A 92 11.25 -11.43 -7.84
C SER A 92 9.89 -12.00 -7.47
N LEU A 93 8.89 -11.12 -7.52
CA LEU A 93 7.46 -11.41 -7.32
C LEU A 93 6.73 -11.47 -8.66
N ALA A 94 7.41 -11.99 -9.70
CA ALA A 94 6.77 -12.25 -10.99
C ALA A 94 5.59 -13.23 -10.81
N GLY A 95 4.46 -12.88 -11.40
CA GLY A 95 3.20 -13.60 -11.20
C GLY A 95 2.40 -13.18 -9.97
N CYS A 96 2.92 -12.27 -9.14
CA CYS A 96 2.14 -11.64 -8.08
C CYS A 96 1.43 -10.37 -8.58
N GLU A 97 0.37 -9.99 -7.89
CA GLU A 97 -0.35 -8.72 -8.02
C GLU A 97 -0.27 -7.95 -6.70
N ILE A 98 -0.36 -6.62 -6.77
CA ILE A 98 -0.41 -5.76 -5.58
C ILE A 98 -1.64 -4.86 -5.63
N TYR A 99 -2.34 -4.78 -4.50
CA TYR A 99 -3.51 -3.96 -4.28
C TYR A 99 -3.19 -2.94 -3.20
N THR A 100 -3.50 -1.66 -3.44
CA THR A 100 -3.17 -0.56 -2.53
C THR A 100 -4.40 0.28 -2.25
N SER A 101 -4.51 0.80 -1.02
CA SER A 101 -5.64 1.64 -0.61
C SER A 101 -5.61 3.03 -1.26
N CYS A 102 -4.47 3.45 -1.80
CA CYS A 102 -4.26 4.70 -2.51
C CYS A 102 -3.25 4.52 -3.65
N GLU A 103 -3.09 5.56 -4.47
CA GLU A 103 -2.03 5.58 -5.48
C GLU A 103 -0.65 5.53 -4.80
N PRO A 104 0.24 4.60 -5.19
CA PRO A 104 1.57 4.49 -4.64
C PRO A 104 2.45 5.67 -5.02
N CYS A 105 3.31 6.11 -4.11
CA CYS A 105 4.26 7.18 -4.40
C CYS A 105 5.37 6.71 -5.37
N PRO A 106 6.17 7.65 -5.95
CA PRO A 106 7.23 7.31 -6.91
C PRO A 106 8.23 6.26 -6.40
N MET A 107 8.55 6.28 -5.11
CA MET A 107 9.42 5.28 -4.47
C MET A 107 8.78 3.88 -4.53
N CYS A 108 7.52 3.76 -4.10
CA CYS A 108 6.79 2.49 -4.10
C CYS A 108 6.61 1.94 -5.52
N LEU A 109 6.29 2.80 -6.48
CA LEU A 109 6.22 2.44 -7.90
C LEU A 109 7.54 1.87 -8.43
N GLY A 110 8.66 2.51 -8.10
CA GLY A 110 9.99 2.00 -8.44
C GLY A 110 10.24 0.60 -7.87
N LEU A 111 9.89 0.39 -6.60
CA LEU A 111 10.06 -0.91 -5.95
C LEU A 111 9.17 -2.01 -6.55
N ILE A 112 7.89 -1.70 -6.84
CA ILE A 112 6.96 -2.60 -7.53
C ILE A 112 7.56 -3.07 -8.86
N ARG A 113 8.13 -2.13 -9.62
CA ARG A 113 8.77 -2.42 -10.91
C ARG A 113 10.00 -3.30 -10.76
N LEU A 114 10.87 -3.01 -9.78
CA LEU A 114 12.06 -3.79 -9.47
C LEU A 114 11.72 -5.22 -9.01
N ALA A 115 10.64 -5.39 -8.24
CA ALA A 115 10.14 -6.68 -7.79
C ALA A 115 9.48 -7.50 -8.91
N LYS A 116 9.28 -6.93 -10.12
CA LYS A 116 8.61 -7.58 -11.26
C LYS A 116 7.16 -8.02 -10.98
N ILE A 117 6.46 -7.34 -10.08
CA ILE A 117 5.02 -7.54 -9.87
C ILE A 117 4.30 -7.16 -11.17
N LYS A 118 3.30 -7.95 -11.59
CA LYS A 118 2.50 -7.61 -12.76
C LYS A 118 1.80 -6.29 -12.48
N SER A 119 2.13 -5.28 -13.27
CA SER A 119 1.60 -3.92 -13.15
C SER A 119 0.17 -3.84 -13.69
N GLU A 120 -0.76 -4.60 -13.13
CA GLU A 120 -2.13 -4.13 -13.00
C GLU A 120 -2.22 -3.48 -11.61
N LEU A 121 -1.67 -2.27 -11.51
CA LEU A 121 -1.78 -1.46 -10.31
C LEU A 121 -3.25 -1.07 -10.17
N LYS A 122 -4.00 -1.82 -9.37
CA LYS A 122 -5.42 -1.56 -9.10
C LYS A 122 -5.50 -0.66 -7.89
N VAL A 123 -5.37 0.63 -8.16
CA VAL A 123 -5.60 1.70 -7.19
C VAL A 123 -7.11 1.87 -7.04
N THR A 124 -7.59 1.95 -5.81
CA THR A 124 -8.91 2.56 -5.59
C THR A 124 -8.78 3.78 -4.73
N THR A 125 -9.59 4.77 -5.06
CA THR A 125 -9.73 6.01 -4.32
C THR A 125 -10.67 5.80 -3.12
N VAL A 126 -10.52 4.70 -2.36
CA VAL A 126 -11.26 4.53 -1.10
C VAL A 126 -10.56 5.27 0.05
N CYS A 127 -9.32 5.74 -0.18
CA CYS A 127 -8.56 6.47 0.82
C CYS A 127 -9.23 7.77 1.30
N ASN A 128 -10.17 8.39 0.56
CA ASN A 128 -10.66 9.72 0.95
C ASN A 128 -11.41 9.69 2.31
N ASP A 129 -12.18 8.65 2.60
CA ASP A 129 -12.93 8.58 3.87
C ASP A 129 -12.02 8.25 5.06
N VAL A 130 -11.13 7.25 4.92
CA VAL A 130 -10.16 6.90 5.98
C VAL A 130 -9.20 8.06 6.24
N TYR A 131 -8.71 8.70 5.17
CA TYR A 131 -7.83 9.86 5.23
C TYR A 131 -8.52 11.09 5.82
N ARG A 132 -9.77 11.36 5.43
CA ARG A 132 -10.56 12.45 6.00
C ARG A 132 -10.80 12.23 7.48
N ARG A 133 -11.19 11.02 7.89
CA ARG A 133 -11.38 10.67 9.30
C ARG A 133 -10.09 10.82 10.10
N TRP A 134 -8.97 10.35 9.56
CA TRP A 134 -7.64 10.55 10.13
C TRP A 134 -7.30 12.04 10.26
N CYS A 135 -7.66 12.89 9.28
CA CYS A 135 -7.49 14.34 9.32
C CYS A 135 -8.37 15.03 10.37
N THR A 136 -9.65 14.65 10.49
CA THR A 136 -10.67 15.37 11.28
C THR A 136 -10.85 14.85 12.71
N GLU A 137 -10.35 13.66 13.04
CA GLU A 137 -10.45 13.07 14.39
C GLU A 137 -9.04 12.83 15.01
N PRO A 138 -8.30 13.88 15.43
CA PRO A 138 -6.96 13.73 16.02
C PRO A 138 -6.94 12.84 17.26
N SER A 139 -8.06 12.75 17.99
CA SER A 139 -8.23 11.90 19.16
C SER A 139 -8.16 10.40 18.86
N ARG A 140 -8.36 9.98 17.59
CA ARG A 140 -8.18 8.59 17.16
C ARG A 140 -6.79 8.29 16.62
N ARG A 141 -5.90 9.29 16.53
CA ARG A 141 -4.50 9.05 16.18
C ARG A 141 -3.82 8.53 17.42
N SER A 142 -3.30 7.31 17.37
CA SER A 142 -2.52 6.81 18.49
C SER A 142 -1.32 7.72 18.76
N PRO A 143 -0.99 7.95 20.05
CA PRO A 143 0.14 8.77 20.44
C PRO A 143 1.43 8.19 19.86
N LEU A 144 2.36 9.09 19.51
CA LEU A 144 3.71 8.74 19.04
C LEU A 144 4.43 7.84 20.05
N PRO A 145 5.28 6.89 19.60
CA PRO A 145 6.12 6.15 20.52
C PRO A 145 7.02 7.11 21.31
N PRO A 146 7.26 6.84 22.62
CA PRO A 146 8.08 7.71 23.46
C PRO A 146 9.48 7.89 22.83
N GLY A 147 9.89 9.13 22.61
CA GLY A 147 11.16 9.49 21.97
C GLY A 147 11.03 10.04 20.54
N SER A 148 9.86 9.93 19.90
CA SER A 148 9.60 10.59 18.61
C SER A 148 8.97 11.97 18.84
N THR A 149 9.78 13.03 18.76
CA THR A 149 9.26 14.40 18.76
C THR A 149 8.76 14.72 17.35
N ALA A 150 7.47 15.04 17.19
CA ALA A 150 7.02 15.78 16.03
C ALA A 150 7.66 17.18 16.11
N SER A 151 8.79 17.38 15.45
CA SER A 151 9.45 18.69 15.42
C SER A 151 8.56 19.66 14.63
N SER A 152 7.76 20.45 15.34
CA SER A 152 7.19 21.68 14.80
C SER A 152 8.30 22.74 14.73
N GLN A 153 9.31 22.53 13.88
CA GLN A 153 10.26 23.58 13.56
C GLN A 153 9.88 24.17 12.22
N ARG A 154 9.19 25.30 12.28
CA ARG A 154 9.14 26.25 11.16
C ARG A 154 10.51 26.92 11.14
N SER A 155 11.50 26.27 10.55
CA SER A 155 12.86 26.82 10.43
C SER A 155 12.90 27.79 9.26
N SER A 156 12.93 29.08 9.55
CA SER A 156 13.47 30.08 8.63
C SER A 156 15.00 29.97 8.68
N GLU A 157 15.60 29.14 7.83
CA GLU A 157 17.07 29.05 7.76
C GLU A 157 17.59 29.22 6.33
N SER A 158 18.58 30.10 6.26
CA SER A 158 19.27 30.61 5.09
C SER A 158 20.12 29.52 4.45
N THR A 159 20.02 29.44 3.13
CA THR A 159 20.79 28.51 2.29
C THR A 159 22.28 28.83 2.36
N THR A 160 23.03 28.10 3.17
CA THR A 160 24.45 27.85 2.90
C THR A 160 24.62 26.37 2.52
N ARG A 161 24.92 26.13 1.24
CA ARG A 161 25.08 24.78 0.69
C ARG A 161 26.41 24.18 1.14
N ASN A 162 26.36 22.95 1.66
CA ASN A 162 27.51 22.15 2.02
C ASN A 162 28.25 21.64 0.75
N PRO A 163 29.57 21.84 0.60
CA PRO A 163 30.34 21.49 -0.60
C PRO A 163 30.68 19.99 -0.75
N ALA A 164 30.27 19.12 0.19
CA ALA A 164 30.63 17.70 0.18
C ALA A 164 29.88 16.82 -0.85
N TRP A 165 29.00 17.39 -1.67
CA TRP A 165 28.20 16.68 -2.67
C TRP A 165 28.41 17.26 -4.07
N ARG A 166 29.65 17.21 -4.56
CA ARG A 166 29.99 17.48 -5.97
C ARG A 166 30.52 16.22 -6.64
#